data_AF-A0A6A4Z706-F1
#
_entry.id   AF-A0A6A4Z706-F1
#
_cell.length_a   1.000
_cell.length_b   1.000
_cell.length_c   1.000
_cell.angle_alpha   90.00
_cell.angle_beta   90.00
_cell.angle_gamma   90.00
#
_symmetry.space_group_name_H-M   'P 1'
#
loop_
_entity.id
_entity.type
_entity.pdbx_description
1 polymer ?
#
loop_
_entity_poly.entity_id
_entity_poly.type
_entity_poly.pdbx_seq_one_letter_code
_entity_poly.pdbx_strand_id
1 'polypeptide(L)'
;MDHYTVQEVLLVSGEATWVVYVVQDLLVAFVSDYSYVAAPISSSLAWSLIFLVEITSPIKASITLERTCATLVSAKQISCNSGVVEFGRFGRAVTILAVQAGSVLLVYSIAVVRRWRRRVPPMSLLISGSAEAYLDPLNDHTTTMSFDTVTCVMCGLLVFHFRSTKYVFDLKSWVVFNMSESNRVSPATLSTAPTDKNNESRPFGLWHRAVAFGGLGYMISSLSGSILYISSMELNMANDFWWAHFNTTGTHAYLGNWYSRQLLFNPNEFSDTLDQAKYGDDNQYNTSSSAISVSQLYPKIAQFEATKNIENAIQGLRQM
;
A
#
# COMPACT_ATOMS: atom_id res chain seq x y z
N MET A 1 -17.21 18.74 -1.13
CA MET A 1 -17.89 17.47 -1.43
C MET A 1 -17.14 16.94 -2.63
N ASP A 2 -16.05 16.24 -2.36
CA ASP A 2 -15.02 16.05 -3.36
C ASP A 2 -15.30 14.70 -4.01
N HIS A 3 -15.80 14.77 -5.25
CA HIS A 3 -16.01 13.59 -6.05
C HIS A 3 -14.63 13.02 -6.42
N TYR A 4 -14.25 11.92 -5.79
CA TYR A 4 -13.14 11.09 -6.26
C TYR A 4 -13.32 10.84 -7.76
N THR A 5 -12.29 11.16 -8.54
CA THR A 5 -12.32 10.88 -9.97
C THR A 5 -12.26 9.36 -10.17
N VAL A 6 -12.94 8.86 -11.20
CA VAL A 6 -12.98 7.39 -11.48
C VAL A 6 -11.56 6.81 -11.63
N GLN A 7 -10.60 7.62 -12.09
CA GLN A 7 -9.20 7.25 -12.23
C GLN A 7 -8.51 6.99 -10.88
N GLU A 8 -8.77 7.84 -9.88
CA GLU A 8 -8.25 7.64 -8.52
C GLU A 8 -8.82 6.36 -7.91
N VAL A 9 -10.12 6.09 -8.13
CA VAL A 9 -10.76 4.88 -7.62
C VAL A 9 -10.19 3.61 -8.29
N LEU A 10 -9.93 3.65 -9.60
CA LEU A 10 -9.28 2.55 -10.33
C LEU A 10 -7.86 2.26 -9.81
N LEU A 11 -7.09 3.31 -9.52
CA LEU A 11 -5.73 3.19 -8.99
C LEU A 11 -5.76 2.61 -7.58
N VAL A 12 -6.59 3.19 -6.69
CA VAL A 12 -6.72 2.75 -5.30
C VAL A 12 -7.24 1.32 -5.21
N SER A 13 -8.21 0.92 -6.05
CA SER A 13 -8.69 -0.46 -6.09
C SER A 13 -7.63 -1.43 -6.60
N GLY A 14 -6.77 -1.00 -7.54
CA GLY A 14 -5.59 -1.74 -7.98
C GLY A 14 -4.60 -1.99 -6.85
N GLU A 15 -4.17 -0.91 -6.18
CA GLU A 15 -3.25 -1.00 -5.04
C GLU A 15 -3.81 -1.87 -3.92
N ALA A 16 -5.11 -1.77 -3.62
CA ALA A 16 -5.75 -2.56 -2.57
C ALA A 16 -5.71 -4.09 -2.82
N THR A 17 -5.50 -4.56 -4.06
CA THR A 17 -5.47 -6.00 -4.39
C THR A 17 -4.16 -6.70 -4.05
N TRP A 18 -3.14 -5.99 -3.55
CA TRP A 18 -1.86 -6.60 -3.19
C TRP A 18 -2.00 -7.79 -2.22
N VAL A 19 -2.98 -7.76 -1.30
CA VAL A 19 -3.23 -8.85 -0.35
C VAL A 19 -3.70 -10.12 -1.08
N VAL A 20 -4.49 -10.00 -2.16
CA VAL A 20 -4.85 -11.16 -3.00
C VAL A 20 -3.62 -11.83 -3.58
N TYR A 21 -2.66 -11.06 -4.08
CA TYR A 21 -1.42 -11.60 -4.64
C TYR A 21 -0.60 -12.34 -3.58
N VAL A 22 -0.48 -11.77 -2.38
CA VAL A 22 0.21 -12.44 -1.26
C VAL A 22 -0.47 -13.76 -0.87
N VAL A 23 -1.80 -13.76 -0.79
CA VAL A 23 -2.54 -15.00 -0.48
C VAL A 23 -2.36 -16.03 -1.59
N GLN A 24 -2.35 -15.62 -2.85
CA GLN A 24 -2.11 -16.51 -3.98
C GLN A 24 -0.71 -17.12 -3.96
N ASP A 25 0.32 -16.33 -3.67
CA ASP A 25 1.71 -16.83 -3.56
C ASP A 25 1.84 -17.87 -2.43
N LEU A 26 1.14 -17.68 -1.30
CA LEU A 26 1.09 -18.68 -0.23
C LEU A 26 0.30 -19.93 -0.66
N LEU A 27 -0.82 -19.77 -1.38
CA LEU A 27 -1.65 -20.88 -1.85
C LEU A 27 -0.95 -21.73 -2.91
N VAL A 28 -0.09 -21.13 -3.75
CA VAL A 28 0.72 -21.84 -4.75
C VAL A 28 1.55 -22.95 -4.11
N ALA A 29 2.05 -22.76 -2.88
CA ALA A 29 2.82 -23.78 -2.17
C ALA A 29 2.00 -25.05 -1.84
N PHE A 30 0.67 -24.94 -1.76
CA PHE A 30 -0.22 -26.06 -1.42
C PHE A 30 -1.01 -26.58 -2.62
N VAL A 31 -1.36 -25.71 -3.58
CA VAL A 31 -2.36 -25.96 -4.63
C VAL A 31 -1.86 -25.48 -6.01
N SER A 32 -0.57 -25.68 -6.30
CA SER A 32 0.10 -25.22 -7.53
C SER A 32 -0.63 -25.61 -8.82
N ASP A 33 -1.18 -26.83 -8.88
CA ASP A 33 -1.85 -27.37 -10.06
C ASP A 33 -3.09 -26.57 -10.53
N TYR A 34 -3.73 -25.82 -9.63
CA TYR A 34 -4.95 -25.05 -9.93
C TYR A 34 -4.68 -23.54 -10.03
N SER A 35 -3.60 -23.07 -9.42
CA SER A 35 -3.25 -21.65 -9.33
C SER A 35 -3.12 -20.97 -10.68
N TYR A 36 -2.66 -21.67 -11.72
CA TYR A 36 -2.53 -21.13 -13.09
C TYR A 36 -3.82 -20.48 -13.61
N VAL A 37 -4.96 -21.15 -13.42
CA VAL A 37 -6.27 -20.66 -13.91
C VAL A 37 -6.99 -19.87 -12.82
N ALA A 38 -6.90 -20.31 -11.56
CA ALA A 38 -7.66 -19.73 -10.46
C ALA A 38 -7.17 -18.32 -10.06
N ALA A 39 -5.85 -18.08 -10.08
CA ALA A 39 -5.27 -16.81 -9.64
C ALA A 39 -5.77 -15.61 -10.47
N PRO A 40 -5.62 -15.55 -11.81
CA PRO A 40 -6.05 -14.38 -12.58
C PRO A 40 -7.56 -14.11 -12.48
N ILE A 41 -8.38 -15.16 -12.44
CA ILE A 41 -9.84 -15.03 -12.29
C ILE A 41 -10.19 -14.46 -10.92
N SER A 42 -9.56 -14.96 -9.85
CA SER A 42 -9.80 -14.45 -8.49
C SER A 42 -9.33 -13.01 -8.30
N SER A 43 -8.17 -12.63 -8.86
CA SER A 43 -7.67 -11.25 -8.82
C SER A 43 -8.58 -10.29 -9.58
N SER A 44 -9.05 -10.67 -10.77
CA SER A 44 -9.97 -9.86 -11.57
C SER A 44 -11.31 -9.67 -10.86
N LEU A 45 -11.83 -10.72 -10.23
CA LEU A 45 -13.05 -10.68 -9.44
C LEU A 45 -12.89 -9.80 -8.20
N ALA A 46 -11.81 -9.97 -7.45
CA ALA A 46 -11.51 -9.17 -6.26
C ALA A 46 -11.40 -7.68 -6.59
N TRP A 47 -10.63 -7.34 -7.63
CA TRP A 47 -10.48 -5.97 -8.11
C TRP A 47 -11.81 -5.34 -8.48
N SER A 48 -12.64 -6.06 -9.25
CA SER A 48 -13.96 -5.58 -9.68
C SER A 48 -14.89 -5.33 -8.49
N LEU A 49 -14.89 -6.22 -7.50
CA LEU A 49 -15.71 -6.08 -6.30
C LEU A 49 -15.24 -4.92 -5.41
N ILE A 50 -13.92 -4.76 -5.23
CA ILE A 50 -13.36 -3.62 -4.48
C ILE A 50 -13.72 -2.31 -5.17
N PHE A 51 -13.56 -2.24 -6.49
CA PHE A 51 -13.94 -1.06 -7.28
C PHE A 51 -15.42 -0.69 -7.09
N LEU A 52 -16.32 -1.69 -7.09
CA LEU A 52 -17.75 -1.48 -6.81
C LEU A 52 -18.00 -0.98 -5.38
N VAL A 53 -17.27 -1.50 -4.39
CA VAL A 53 -17.36 -1.05 -2.98
C VAL A 53 -16.91 0.39 -2.83
N GLU A 54 -15.82 0.77 -3.51
CA GLU A 54 -15.28 2.13 -3.47
C GLU A 54 -16.22 3.15 -4.14
N ILE A 55 -16.90 2.79 -5.24
CA ILE A 55 -17.90 3.65 -5.88
C ILE A 55 -19.16 3.79 -5.03
N THR A 56 -19.68 2.69 -4.49
CA THR A 56 -20.97 2.69 -3.75
C THR A 56 -20.82 3.30 -2.36
N SER A 57 -19.65 3.16 -1.75
CA SER A 57 -19.33 3.73 -0.46
C SER A 57 -17.95 4.38 -0.55
N PRO A 58 -17.80 5.69 -0.80
CA PRO A 58 -16.47 6.31 -0.81
C PRO A 58 -15.92 6.50 0.61
N ILE A 59 -14.59 6.55 0.75
CA ILE A 59 -13.94 6.86 2.02
C ILE A 59 -14.27 8.31 2.40
N LYS A 60 -14.86 8.49 3.59
CA LYS A 60 -15.14 9.80 4.18
C LYS A 60 -14.33 9.93 5.45
N ALA A 61 -13.58 11.02 5.59
CA ALA A 61 -13.01 11.38 6.88
C ALA A 61 -14.16 11.78 7.82
N SER A 62 -14.26 11.13 8.97
CA SER A 62 -15.26 11.47 9.98
C SER A 62 -14.58 12.23 11.11
N ILE A 63 -15.11 13.39 11.45
CA ILE A 63 -14.66 14.16 12.61
C ILE A 63 -15.76 14.10 13.68
N THR A 64 -15.44 13.55 14.84
CA THR A 64 -16.32 13.58 16.01
C THR A 64 -15.79 14.62 16.98
N LEU A 65 -16.53 15.72 17.15
CA LEU A 65 -16.19 16.74 18.15
C LEU A 65 -16.85 16.38 19.47
N GLU A 66 -16.07 15.77 20.37
CA GLU A 66 -16.46 15.55 21.74
C GLU A 66 -15.48 16.29 22.65
N ARG A 67 -15.97 17.34 23.31
CA ARG A 67 -15.17 18.21 24.18
C ARG A 67 -15.28 17.73 25.63
N THR A 68 -14.40 16.83 26.03
CA THR A 68 -14.31 16.34 27.42
C THR A 68 -12.98 16.75 28.02
N CYS A 69 -13.03 17.56 29.07
CA CYS A 69 -11.85 18.00 29.81
C CYS A 69 -11.82 17.34 31.18
N ALA A 70 -10.74 16.62 31.48
CA ALA A 70 -10.48 16.07 32.79
C ALA A 70 -9.31 16.82 33.45
N THR A 71 -9.51 17.26 34.69
CA THR A 71 -8.43 17.80 35.52
C THR A 71 -7.57 16.64 36.05
N LEU A 72 -6.39 16.45 35.48
CA LEU A 72 -5.42 15.43 35.93
C LEU A 72 -4.74 15.87 37.23
N VAL A 73 -4.43 17.17 37.35
CA VAL A 73 -3.92 17.80 38.57
C VAL A 73 -4.61 19.14 38.73
N SER A 74 -5.34 19.30 39.84
CA SER A 74 -5.98 20.56 40.20
C SER A 74 -4.96 21.71 40.14
N ALA A 75 -5.28 22.75 39.35
CA ALA A 75 -4.46 23.94 39.11
C ALA A 75 -3.11 23.74 38.36
N LYS A 76 -2.79 22.55 37.85
CA LYS A 76 -1.54 22.31 37.11
C LYS A 76 -1.74 21.79 35.70
N GLN A 77 -2.73 20.92 35.49
CA GLN A 77 -2.87 20.24 34.21
C GLN A 77 -4.32 19.81 33.96
N ILE A 78 -4.81 20.18 32.78
CA ILE A 78 -6.07 19.70 32.20
C ILE A 78 -5.76 18.93 30.92
N SER A 79 -6.36 17.76 30.75
CA SER A 79 -6.35 17.03 29.50
C SER A 79 -7.72 17.22 28.85
N CYS A 80 -7.75 17.89 27.71
CA CYS A 80 -8.96 18.08 26.94
C CYS A 80 -8.87 17.26 25.66
N ASN A 81 -9.82 16.35 25.46
CA ASN A 81 -10.08 15.80 24.15
C ASN A 81 -11.03 16.79 23.46
N SER A 82 -10.62 17.42 22.36
CA SER A 82 -11.45 18.41 21.63
C SER A 82 -12.18 17.80 20.43
N GLY A 83 -11.74 16.61 19.99
CA GLY A 83 -12.35 15.84 18.93
C GLY A 83 -11.40 14.77 18.41
N VAL A 84 -11.96 13.73 17.81
CA VAL A 84 -11.20 12.65 17.16
C VAL A 84 -11.45 12.73 15.66
N VAL A 85 -10.37 12.77 14.88
CA VAL A 85 -10.44 12.63 13.43
C VAL A 85 -10.16 11.17 13.10
N GLU A 86 -11.18 10.45 12.67
CA GLU A 86 -11.04 9.06 12.24
C GLU A 86 -10.94 9.00 10.72
N PHE A 87 -9.77 8.57 10.23
CA PHE A 87 -9.54 8.28 8.81
C PHE A 87 -9.98 6.85 8.52
N GLY A 88 -11.18 6.71 7.94
CA GLY A 88 -11.73 5.40 7.59
C GLY A 88 -12.32 4.66 8.80
N ARG A 89 -13.04 3.57 8.53
CA ARG A 89 -13.72 2.77 9.56
C ARG A 89 -13.18 1.35 9.54
N PHE A 90 -12.80 0.81 10.70
CA PHE A 90 -12.23 -0.56 10.80
C PHE A 90 -13.12 -1.61 10.13
N GLY A 91 -14.45 -1.48 10.28
CA GLY A 91 -15.40 -2.37 9.60
C GLY A 91 -15.26 -2.40 8.08
N ARG A 92 -14.92 -1.28 7.45
CA ARG A 92 -14.68 -1.21 6.00
C ARG A 92 -13.42 -1.97 5.61
N ALA A 93 -12.33 -1.80 6.36
CA ALA A 93 -11.09 -2.55 6.14
C ALA A 93 -11.35 -4.07 6.21
N VAL A 94 -12.13 -4.51 7.21
CA VAL A 94 -12.57 -5.90 7.34
C VAL A 94 -13.41 -6.34 6.14
N THR A 95 -14.34 -5.52 5.64
CA THR A 95 -15.12 -5.88 4.44
C THR A 95 -14.25 -6.02 3.20
N ILE A 96 -13.27 -5.15 2.99
CA ILE A 96 -12.36 -5.22 1.85
C ILE A 96 -11.52 -6.50 1.93
N LEU A 97 -10.96 -6.81 3.09
CA LEU A 97 -10.21 -8.06 3.32
C LEU A 97 -11.11 -9.30 3.14
N ALA A 98 -12.36 -9.25 3.61
CA ALA A 98 -13.31 -10.34 3.46
C ALA A 98 -13.69 -10.57 1.98
N VAL A 99 -13.85 -9.51 1.19
CA VAL A 99 -14.09 -9.61 -0.26
C VAL A 99 -12.89 -10.24 -0.97
N GLN A 100 -11.67 -9.84 -0.60
CA GLN A 100 -10.44 -10.42 -1.14
C GLN A 100 -10.30 -11.91 -0.80
N ALA A 101 -10.44 -12.27 0.48
CA ALA A 101 -10.39 -13.67 0.90
C ALA A 101 -11.53 -14.49 0.27
N GLY A 102 -12.75 -13.96 0.23
CA GLY A 102 -13.93 -14.61 -0.31
C GLY A 102 -13.83 -14.88 -1.82
N SER A 103 -13.31 -13.92 -2.59
CA SER A 103 -13.09 -14.10 -4.03
C SER A 103 -12.05 -15.18 -4.34
N VAL A 104 -10.94 -15.22 -3.58
CA VAL A 104 -9.94 -16.29 -3.68
C VAL A 104 -10.55 -17.64 -3.34
N LEU A 105 -11.22 -17.77 -2.18
CA LEU A 105 -11.84 -19.03 -1.74
C LEU A 105 -12.90 -19.53 -2.74
N LEU A 106 -13.74 -18.63 -3.26
CA LEU A 106 -14.77 -18.97 -4.23
C LEU A 106 -14.18 -19.51 -5.53
N VAL A 107 -13.18 -18.84 -6.09
CA VAL A 107 -12.60 -19.25 -7.37
C VAL A 107 -11.75 -20.51 -7.21
N TYR A 108 -10.95 -20.63 -6.14
CA TYR A 108 -10.17 -21.83 -5.87
C TYR A 108 -11.07 -23.05 -5.59
N SER A 109 -12.17 -22.89 -4.84
CA SER A 109 -13.12 -23.99 -4.63
C SER A 109 -13.77 -24.44 -5.94
N ILE A 110 -14.18 -23.50 -6.81
CA ILE A 110 -14.70 -23.82 -8.15
C ILE A 110 -13.62 -24.54 -8.99
N ALA A 111 -12.37 -24.08 -8.96
CA ALA A 111 -11.27 -24.69 -9.68
C ALA A 111 -11.02 -26.15 -9.23
N VAL A 112 -11.10 -26.42 -7.93
CA VAL A 112 -10.97 -27.77 -7.36
C VAL A 112 -12.14 -28.66 -7.76
N VAL A 113 -13.39 -28.17 -7.62
CA VAL A 113 -14.61 -28.94 -7.95
C VAL A 113 -14.69 -29.24 -9.44
N ARG A 114 -14.40 -28.25 -10.29
CA ARG A 114 -14.42 -28.40 -11.76
C ARG A 114 -13.13 -28.99 -12.32
N ARG A 115 -12.15 -29.30 -11.46
CA ARG A 115 -10.86 -29.88 -11.83
C ARG A 115 -10.14 -29.10 -12.95
N TRP A 116 -10.03 -27.78 -12.79
CA TRP A 116 -9.23 -26.91 -13.66
C TRP A 116 -7.72 -27.12 -13.41
N ARG A 117 -7.29 -28.38 -13.54
CA ARG A 117 -5.94 -28.82 -13.21
C ARG A 117 -5.05 -28.64 -14.42
N ARG A 118 -3.97 -27.88 -14.25
CA ARG A 118 -2.85 -27.89 -15.19
C ARG A 118 -1.89 -28.99 -14.77
N ARG A 119 -1.56 -29.91 -15.69
CA ARG A 119 -0.51 -30.90 -15.45
C ARG A 119 0.78 -30.36 -16.07
N VAL A 120 1.76 -30.05 -15.23
CA VAL A 120 3.12 -29.72 -15.65
C VAL A 120 4.07 -30.85 -15.24
N PRO A 121 5.13 -31.13 -16.03
CA PRO A 121 6.16 -32.10 -15.66
C PRO A 121 6.92 -31.63 -14.40
N PRO A 122 7.49 -32.55 -13.60
CA PRO A 122 8.18 -32.20 -12.36
C PRO A 122 9.37 -31.26 -12.62
N MET A 123 9.38 -30.12 -11.92
CA MET A 123 10.39 -29.06 -12.07
C MET A 123 11.61 -29.27 -11.15
N SER A 124 12.78 -28.74 -11.54
CA SER A 124 13.94 -28.68 -10.64
C SER A 124 13.74 -27.64 -9.53
N LEU A 125 14.26 -27.95 -8.35
CA LEU A 125 14.30 -27.12 -7.15
C LEU A 125 14.94 -25.71 -7.33
N LEU A 126 15.59 -25.44 -8.47
CA LEU A 126 16.18 -24.13 -8.77
C LEU A 126 15.16 -23.07 -9.20
N ILE A 127 13.95 -23.46 -9.62
CA ILE A 127 12.94 -22.52 -10.10
C ILE A 127 11.94 -22.24 -8.97
N SER A 128 11.50 -20.98 -8.84
CA SER A 128 10.54 -20.55 -7.83
C SER A 128 9.19 -21.22 -8.02
N GLY A 129 8.49 -21.57 -6.94
CA GLY A 129 7.14 -22.16 -7.02
C GLY A 129 6.14 -21.28 -7.78
N SER A 130 6.27 -19.95 -7.70
CA SER A 130 5.48 -19.02 -8.52
C SER A 130 5.78 -19.14 -10.02
N ALA A 131 7.05 -19.33 -10.38
CA ALA A 131 7.46 -19.54 -11.76
C ALA A 131 6.96 -20.90 -12.29
N GLU A 132 6.96 -21.94 -11.45
CA GLU A 132 6.37 -23.25 -11.77
C GLU A 132 4.86 -23.16 -12.03
N ALA A 133 4.14 -22.42 -11.18
CA ALA A 133 2.69 -22.32 -11.26
C ALA A 133 2.21 -21.46 -12.44
N TYR A 134 2.93 -20.38 -12.78
CA TYR A 134 2.44 -19.34 -13.68
C TYR A 134 3.09 -19.29 -15.06
N LEU A 135 4.29 -19.85 -15.27
CA LEU A 135 4.98 -19.75 -16.56
C LEU A 135 4.62 -20.90 -17.49
N ASP A 136 4.60 -20.59 -18.79
CA ASP A 136 4.42 -21.58 -19.85
C ASP A 136 5.79 -22.09 -20.34
N PRO A 137 5.94 -23.43 -20.52
CA PRO A 137 7.17 -23.98 -21.08
C PRO A 137 7.28 -23.73 -22.58
N LEU A 138 8.50 -23.60 -23.08
CA LEU A 138 8.76 -23.43 -24.52
C LEU A 138 8.40 -24.66 -25.36
N ASN A 139 8.47 -25.86 -24.78
CA ASN A 139 8.29 -27.10 -25.52
C ASN A 139 7.58 -28.15 -24.66
N ASP A 140 6.37 -28.52 -25.05
CA ASP A 140 5.48 -29.43 -24.31
C ASP A 140 5.79 -30.92 -24.57
N HIS A 141 6.64 -31.20 -25.58
CA HIS A 141 6.92 -32.55 -26.07
C HIS A 141 8.14 -33.23 -25.42
N THR A 142 8.96 -32.49 -24.66
CA THR A 142 10.13 -33.05 -23.97
C THR A 142 9.80 -33.36 -22.52
N THR A 143 10.33 -34.46 -21.99
CA THR A 143 10.24 -34.85 -20.57
C THR A 143 10.88 -33.85 -19.60
N THR A 144 11.45 -32.76 -20.13
CA THR A 144 12.17 -31.72 -19.40
C THR A 144 11.62 -30.36 -19.80
N MET A 145 11.23 -29.55 -18.82
CA MET A 145 10.70 -28.20 -19.02
C MET A 145 11.83 -27.23 -19.35
N SER A 146 11.78 -26.56 -20.50
CA SER A 146 12.77 -25.56 -20.92
C SER A 146 12.19 -24.15 -20.93
N PHE A 147 12.92 -23.19 -20.40
CA PHE A 147 12.61 -21.76 -20.45
C PHE A 147 13.63 -21.00 -21.29
N ASP A 148 13.21 -19.87 -21.86
CA ASP A 148 14.12 -19.00 -22.59
C ASP A 148 15.02 -18.23 -21.61
N THR A 149 16.09 -17.64 -22.14
CA THR A 149 17.06 -16.89 -21.32
C THR A 149 16.38 -15.72 -20.60
N VAL A 150 15.38 -15.07 -21.20
CA VAL A 150 14.70 -13.94 -20.57
C VAL A 150 13.84 -14.40 -19.40
N THR A 151 13.06 -15.48 -19.56
CA THR A 151 12.28 -16.04 -18.45
C THR A 151 13.18 -16.53 -17.32
N CYS A 152 14.33 -17.14 -17.63
CA CYS A 152 15.33 -17.50 -16.61
C CYS A 152 15.80 -16.27 -15.82
N VAL A 153 16.14 -15.17 -16.51
CA VAL A 153 16.56 -13.91 -15.87
C VAL A 153 15.44 -13.33 -14.99
N MET A 154 14.19 -13.35 -15.46
CA MET A 154 13.01 -12.93 -14.68
C MET A 154 12.80 -13.81 -13.43
N CYS A 155 13.16 -15.09 -13.52
CA CYS A 155 13.15 -16.01 -12.39
C CYS A 155 14.36 -15.83 -11.46
N GLY A 156 15.27 -14.88 -11.73
CA GLY A 156 16.49 -14.65 -10.96
C GLY A 156 17.64 -15.60 -11.31
N LEU A 157 17.56 -16.35 -12.41
CA LEU A 157 18.60 -17.28 -12.85
C LEU A 157 19.43 -16.65 -13.98
N LEU A 158 20.65 -16.21 -13.64
CA LEU A 158 21.59 -15.60 -14.57
C LEU A 158 22.55 -16.66 -15.11
N VAL A 159 22.37 -17.02 -16.38
CA VAL A 159 23.26 -17.97 -17.08
C VAL A 159 24.42 -17.22 -17.70
N PHE A 160 25.65 -17.56 -17.32
CA PHE A 160 26.86 -17.00 -17.92
C PHE A 160 27.86 -18.09 -18.26
N HIS A 161 28.70 -17.80 -19.24
CA HIS A 161 29.75 -18.71 -19.68
C HIS A 161 31.10 -18.21 -19.17
N PHE A 162 31.82 -19.08 -18.46
CA PHE A 162 33.20 -18.81 -18.08
C PHE A 162 34.08 -19.92 -18.64
N ARG A 163 34.99 -19.54 -19.54
CA ARG A 163 35.85 -20.44 -20.32
C ARG A 163 35.08 -21.41 -21.21
N SER A 164 34.91 -22.67 -20.76
CA SER A 164 34.22 -23.75 -21.49
C SER A 164 33.06 -24.35 -20.67
N THR A 165 32.78 -23.76 -19.50
CA THR A 165 31.78 -24.27 -18.54
C THR A 165 30.66 -23.25 -18.38
N LYS A 166 29.41 -23.75 -18.40
CA LYS A 166 28.22 -22.94 -18.16
C LYS A 166 27.95 -22.87 -16.66
N TYR A 167 27.83 -21.65 -16.14
CA TYR A 167 27.46 -21.38 -14.76
C TYR A 167 26.07 -20.74 -14.71
N VAL A 168 25.33 -21.06 -13.66
CA VAL A 168 24.06 -20.42 -13.33
C VAL A 168 24.22 -19.74 -11.99
N PHE A 169 24.03 -18.43 -11.96
CA PHE A 169 23.95 -17.67 -10.74
C PHE A 169 22.48 -17.47 -10.37
N ASP A 170 22.07 -18.04 -9.25
CA ASP A 170 20.77 -17.81 -8.67
C ASP A 170 20.81 -16.56 -7.79
N LEU A 171 20.19 -15.49 -8.26
CA LEU A 171 20.08 -14.20 -7.59
C LEU A 171 19.32 -14.31 -6.26
N LYS A 172 18.39 -15.26 -6.13
CA LYS A 172 17.56 -15.43 -4.92
C LYS A 172 18.34 -16.08 -3.78
N SER A 173 19.11 -17.12 -4.09
CA SER A 173 19.94 -17.82 -3.12
C SER A 173 21.34 -17.22 -3.00
N TRP A 174 21.74 -16.35 -3.93
CA TRP A 174 23.09 -15.80 -4.08
C TRP A 174 24.17 -16.89 -4.25
N VAL A 175 23.85 -17.96 -4.99
CA VAL A 175 24.72 -19.12 -5.21
C VAL A 175 25.02 -19.30 -6.69
N VAL A 176 26.26 -19.69 -7.01
CA VAL A 176 26.70 -20.04 -8.36
C VAL A 176 26.84 -21.56 -8.48
N PHE A 177 26.17 -22.16 -9.46
CA PHE A 177 26.23 -23.60 -9.73
C PHE A 177 26.90 -23.87 -11.09
N ASN A 178 27.67 -24.97 -11.16
CA ASN A 178 28.24 -25.46 -12.42
C ASN A 178 27.29 -26.45 -13.08
N MET A 179 26.87 -26.17 -14.30
CA MET A 179 25.93 -27.01 -15.03
C MET A 179 26.54 -28.34 -15.49
N SER A 180 27.87 -28.45 -15.53
CA SER A 180 28.57 -29.69 -15.91
C SER A 180 28.43 -30.82 -14.88
N GLU A 181 28.16 -30.51 -13.61
CA GLU A 181 27.99 -31.51 -12.55
C GLU A 181 26.51 -31.95 -12.36
N SER A 182 25.56 -31.17 -12.91
CA SER A 182 24.12 -31.40 -12.72
C SER A 182 23.54 -32.58 -13.51
N ASN A 183 24.29 -33.18 -14.44
CA ASN A 183 23.87 -34.39 -15.18
C ASN A 183 23.69 -35.63 -14.29
N ARG A 184 24.04 -35.57 -12.99
CA ARG A 184 24.00 -36.73 -12.09
C ARG A 184 22.78 -36.78 -11.15
N VAL A 185 21.95 -35.73 -11.01
CA VAL A 185 20.95 -35.70 -9.91
C VAL A 185 19.52 -35.21 -10.24
N SER A 186 19.16 -34.61 -11.38
CA SER A 186 17.73 -34.23 -11.58
C SER A 186 17.26 -34.13 -13.04
N PRO A 187 15.95 -34.36 -13.32
CA PRO A 187 15.41 -34.47 -14.68
C PRO A 187 15.24 -33.14 -15.42
N ALA A 188 15.40 -31.98 -14.79
CA ALA A 188 15.26 -30.71 -15.50
C ALA A 188 16.62 -30.28 -16.06
N THR A 189 16.94 -30.77 -17.25
CA THR A 189 17.96 -30.13 -18.07
C THR A 189 17.44 -28.74 -18.37
N LEU A 190 18.11 -27.69 -17.86
CA LEU A 190 17.94 -26.31 -18.32
C LEU A 190 18.46 -26.26 -19.77
N SER A 191 17.74 -26.89 -20.68
CA SER A 191 18.01 -26.82 -22.10
C SER A 191 17.62 -25.41 -22.50
N THR A 192 18.58 -24.48 -22.42
CA THR A 192 18.58 -23.34 -23.33
C THR A 192 18.23 -23.92 -24.69
N ALA A 193 17.08 -23.51 -25.25
CA ALA A 193 16.56 -24.03 -26.53
C ALA A 193 17.73 -24.32 -27.47
N PRO A 194 17.74 -25.47 -28.19
CA PRO A 194 18.89 -25.91 -28.96
C PRO A 194 19.38 -24.72 -29.75
N THR A 195 20.56 -24.25 -29.38
CA THR A 195 21.20 -23.14 -30.06
C THR A 195 21.46 -23.72 -31.43
N ASP A 196 20.63 -23.29 -32.37
CA ASP A 196 20.69 -23.73 -33.75
C ASP A 196 22.16 -23.58 -34.16
N LYS A 197 22.85 -24.71 -34.35
CA LYS A 197 24.33 -24.74 -34.49
C LYS A 197 24.81 -24.01 -35.75
N ASN A 198 23.87 -23.48 -36.54
CA ASN A 198 24.08 -22.70 -37.74
C ASN A 198 23.90 -21.18 -37.54
N ASN A 199 23.48 -20.71 -36.37
CA ASN A 199 23.48 -19.29 -36.08
C ASN A 199 24.78 -18.92 -35.36
N GLU A 200 25.78 -18.56 -36.16
CA GLU A 200 26.85 -17.67 -35.71
C GLU A 200 26.21 -16.61 -34.81
N SER A 201 26.69 -16.52 -33.57
CA SER A 201 26.22 -15.53 -32.60
C SER A 201 26.42 -14.15 -33.20
N ARG A 202 25.39 -13.63 -33.88
CA ARG A 202 25.41 -12.29 -34.44
C ARG A 202 25.75 -11.36 -33.27
N PRO A 203 26.79 -10.52 -33.36
CA PRO A 203 27.11 -9.61 -32.29
C PRO A 203 25.85 -8.82 -31.96
N PHE A 204 25.48 -8.77 -30.67
CA PHE A 204 24.30 -8.05 -30.23
C PHE A 204 24.30 -6.66 -30.86
N GLY A 205 23.29 -6.40 -31.70
CA GLY A 205 23.18 -5.13 -32.38
C GLY A 205 23.20 -3.97 -31.39
N LEU A 206 23.68 -2.81 -31.83
CA LEU A 206 23.71 -1.58 -31.01
C LEU A 206 22.37 -1.29 -30.34
N TRP A 207 21.26 -1.64 -31.01
CA TRP A 207 19.90 -1.57 -30.46
C TRP A 207 19.70 -2.41 -29.20
N HIS A 208 20.08 -3.70 -29.20
CA HIS A 208 19.93 -4.57 -28.02
C HIS A 208 20.80 -4.09 -26.85
N ARG A 209 22.00 -3.58 -27.14
CA ARG A 209 22.87 -2.97 -26.13
C ARG A 209 22.25 -1.69 -25.57
N ALA A 210 21.70 -0.83 -26.42
CA ALA A 210 21.01 0.39 -26.02
C ALA A 210 19.78 0.09 -25.15
N VAL A 211 18.98 -0.93 -25.51
CA VAL A 211 17.84 -1.39 -24.70
C VAL A 211 18.30 -1.91 -23.34
N ALA A 212 19.39 -2.69 -23.29
CA ALA A 212 19.94 -3.18 -22.02
C ALA A 212 20.45 -2.04 -21.12
N PHE A 213 21.17 -1.07 -21.68
CA PHE A 213 21.60 0.12 -20.94
C PHE A 213 20.41 1.00 -20.51
N GLY A 214 19.39 1.12 -21.36
CA GLY A 214 18.15 1.80 -21.01
C GLY A 214 17.43 1.13 -19.85
N GLY A 215 17.32 -0.20 -19.85
CA GLY A 215 16.75 -0.97 -18.76
C GLY A 215 17.54 -0.83 -17.45
N LEU A 216 18.88 -0.88 -17.52
CA LEU A 216 19.75 -0.64 -16.36
C LEU A 216 19.59 0.78 -15.82
N GLY A 217 19.55 1.78 -16.70
CA GLY A 217 19.30 3.17 -16.34
C GLY A 217 17.93 3.37 -15.69
N TYR A 218 16.90 2.71 -16.21
CA TYR A 218 15.57 2.71 -15.59
C TYR A 218 15.59 2.11 -14.18
N MET A 219 16.26 0.97 -13.98
CA MET A 219 16.36 0.36 -12.64
C MET A 219 17.10 1.26 -11.65
N ILE A 220 18.21 1.87 -12.06
CA ILE A 220 18.97 2.81 -11.22
C ILE A 220 18.12 4.05 -10.90
N SER A 221 17.43 4.60 -11.90
CA SER A 221 16.54 5.75 -11.74
C SER A 221 15.39 5.45 -10.80
N SER A 222 14.76 4.28 -10.94
CA SER A 222 13.66 3.83 -10.08
C SER A 222 14.13 3.67 -8.63
N LEU A 223 15.26 2.99 -8.41
CA LEU A 223 15.83 2.82 -7.07
C LEU A 223 16.21 4.17 -6.44
N SER A 224 16.85 5.05 -7.22
CA SER A 224 17.20 6.40 -6.77
C SER A 224 15.95 7.23 -6.47
N GLY A 225 14.92 7.13 -7.31
CA GLY A 225 13.62 7.76 -7.11
C GLY A 225 12.94 7.30 -5.83
N SER A 226 12.97 6.00 -5.52
CA SER A 226 12.46 5.47 -4.25
C SER A 226 13.23 6.02 -3.04
N ILE A 227 14.56 6.09 -3.10
CA ILE A 227 15.39 6.66 -2.03
C ILE A 227 15.09 8.16 -1.85
N LEU A 228 15.07 8.92 -2.96
CA LEU A 228 14.75 10.34 -2.96
C LEU A 228 13.34 10.61 -2.43
N TYR A 229 12.37 9.77 -2.79
CA TYR A 229 11.00 9.85 -2.30
C TYR A 229 10.93 9.67 -0.78
N ILE A 230 11.57 8.62 -0.24
CA ILE A 230 11.62 8.38 1.21
C ILE A 230 12.32 9.57 1.92
N SER A 231 13.43 10.06 1.37
CA SER A 231 14.14 11.22 1.95
C SER A 231 13.31 12.51 1.91
N SER A 232 12.47 12.70 0.89
CA SER A 232 11.59 13.86 0.76
C SER A 232 10.37 13.75 1.68
N MET A 233 9.88 12.53 1.92
CA MET A 233 8.76 12.27 2.82
C MET A 233 9.11 12.50 4.29
N GLU A 234 10.38 12.45 4.69
CA GLU A 234 10.81 12.66 6.08
C GLU A 234 10.22 13.96 6.67
N LEU A 235 10.18 15.04 5.89
CA LEU A 235 9.63 16.33 6.33
C LEU A 235 8.13 16.30 6.57
N ASN A 236 7.38 15.54 5.75
CA ASN A 236 5.94 15.40 5.89
C ASN A 236 5.61 14.42 7.01
N MET A 237 6.29 13.28 7.06
CA MET A 237 6.08 12.21 8.04
C MET A 237 6.75 12.46 9.39
N ALA A 238 7.35 13.63 9.61
CA ALA A 238 7.93 14.01 10.90
C ALA A 238 6.89 14.11 12.04
N ASN A 239 5.59 14.11 11.71
CA ASN A 239 4.49 14.14 12.65
C ASN A 239 3.32 13.27 12.16
N ASP A 240 2.46 12.85 13.09
CA ASP A 240 1.29 12.02 12.81
C ASP A 240 0.23 12.72 11.93
N PHE A 241 0.33 14.04 11.74
CA PHE A 241 -0.56 14.82 10.89
C PHE A 241 -0.10 14.90 9.42
N TRP A 242 1.08 14.35 9.11
CA TRP A 242 1.70 14.41 7.78
C TRP A 242 1.89 15.83 7.23
N TRP A 243 2.02 16.82 8.13
CA TRP A 243 2.13 18.22 7.78
C TRP A 243 3.59 18.67 7.82
N ALA A 244 4.14 19.01 6.65
CA ALA A 244 5.49 19.57 6.51
C ALA A 244 5.78 20.68 7.54
N HIS A 245 6.93 20.59 8.21
CA HIS A 245 7.41 21.61 9.15
C HIS A 245 6.46 21.93 10.31
N PHE A 246 5.51 21.04 10.63
CA PHE A 246 4.63 21.23 11.77
C PHE A 246 5.42 21.24 13.07
N ASN A 247 5.35 22.34 13.79
CA ASN A 247 6.01 22.53 15.07
C ASN A 247 4.98 22.77 16.17
N THR A 248 5.18 22.15 17.33
CA THR A 248 4.33 22.30 18.51
C THR A 248 4.37 23.71 19.10
N THR A 249 5.51 24.40 18.99
CA THR A 249 5.65 25.78 19.49
C THR A 249 5.19 26.85 18.50
N GLY A 250 5.02 26.49 17.23
CA GLY A 250 4.61 27.42 16.18
C GLY A 250 3.22 27.11 15.66
N THR A 251 3.17 26.21 14.66
CA THR A 251 1.95 25.84 13.95
C THR A 251 0.84 25.37 14.89
N HIS A 252 1.15 24.50 15.86
CA HIS A 252 0.17 24.00 16.81
C HIS A 252 -0.37 25.10 17.73
N ALA A 253 0.50 25.99 18.21
CA ALA A 253 0.09 27.10 19.07
C ALA A 253 -0.73 28.14 18.32
N TYR A 254 -0.36 28.45 17.08
CA TYR A 254 -1.15 29.30 16.17
C TYR A 254 -2.55 28.72 15.97
N LEU A 255 -2.66 27.44 15.61
CA LEU A 255 -3.95 26.76 15.45
C LEU A 255 -4.78 26.80 16.73
N GLY A 256 -4.16 26.57 17.89
CA GLY A 256 -4.83 26.63 19.18
C GLY A 256 -5.38 28.03 19.48
N ASN A 257 -4.59 29.08 19.23
CA ASN A 257 -5.00 30.48 19.39
C ASN A 257 -6.12 30.87 18.42
N TRP A 258 -5.95 30.52 17.15
CA TRP A 258 -6.93 30.76 16.11
C TRP A 258 -8.27 30.08 16.45
N TYR A 259 -8.23 28.80 16.81
CA TYR A 259 -9.40 28.03 17.18
C TYR A 259 -10.11 28.62 18.41
N SER A 260 -9.33 29.02 19.43
CA SER A 260 -9.87 29.68 20.63
C SER A 260 -10.57 31.01 20.32
N ARG A 261 -10.06 31.78 19.34
CA ARG A 261 -10.72 33.00 18.86
C ARG A 261 -11.99 32.68 18.08
N GLN A 262 -11.96 31.69 17.17
CA GLN A 262 -13.16 31.32 16.39
C GLN A 262 -14.28 30.78 17.27
N LEU A 263 -13.96 30.00 18.30
CA LEU A 263 -14.94 29.54 19.28
C LEU A 263 -15.67 30.70 19.97
N LEU A 264 -15.00 31.84 20.18
CA LEU A 264 -15.59 33.01 20.83
C LEU A 264 -16.40 33.88 19.85
N PHE A 265 -15.91 34.08 18.62
CA PHE A 265 -16.51 35.01 17.66
C PHE A 265 -17.48 34.36 16.67
N ASN A 266 -17.24 33.10 16.30
CA ASN A 266 -18.02 32.35 15.30
C ASN A 266 -18.34 30.93 15.82
N PRO A 267 -19.16 30.79 16.88
CA PRO A 267 -19.36 29.50 17.56
C PRO A 267 -20.14 28.46 16.73
N ASN A 268 -21.01 28.90 15.81
CA ASN A 268 -21.99 28.01 15.18
C ASN A 268 -21.71 27.70 13.70
N GLU A 269 -20.94 28.54 13.00
CA GLU A 269 -20.60 28.31 11.59
C GLU A 269 -19.22 28.90 11.27
N PHE A 270 -18.37 28.07 10.67
CA PHE A 270 -17.14 28.49 10.02
C PHE A 270 -17.19 27.98 8.57
N SER A 271 -17.41 28.89 7.62
CA SER A 271 -17.54 28.55 6.19
C SER A 271 -16.32 28.99 5.38
N ASP A 272 -15.19 29.22 6.03
CA ASP A 272 -14.04 29.85 5.40
C ASP A 272 -12.81 28.94 5.38
N THR A 273 -11.74 29.39 4.74
CA THR A 273 -10.48 28.63 4.64
C THR A 273 -9.37 29.30 5.46
N LEU A 274 -8.57 28.49 6.16
CA LEU A 274 -7.52 28.96 7.08
C LEU A 274 -6.34 29.65 6.35
N ASP A 275 -6.22 29.46 5.05
CA ASP A 275 -5.18 30.03 4.18
C ASP A 275 -5.35 31.54 3.92
N GLN A 276 -6.46 32.14 4.33
CA GLN A 276 -6.67 33.58 4.16
C GLN A 276 -5.80 34.41 5.11
N ALA A 277 -5.15 35.44 4.55
CA ALA A 277 -4.28 36.35 5.30
C ALA A 277 -4.95 37.05 6.50
N LYS A 278 -6.28 37.18 6.50
CA LYS A 278 -7.05 37.77 7.61
C LYS A 278 -6.98 36.97 8.92
N TYR A 279 -6.56 35.71 8.86
CA TYR A 279 -6.40 34.84 10.02
C TYR A 279 -5.01 34.89 10.63
N GLY A 280 -4.05 35.55 9.98
CA GLY A 280 -2.74 35.82 10.55
C GLY A 280 -2.85 36.62 11.85
N ASP A 281 -1.96 36.34 12.80
CA ASP A 281 -1.83 37.08 14.03
C ASP A 281 -0.40 37.58 14.23
N ASP A 282 -0.24 38.55 15.13
CA ASP A 282 1.05 39.20 15.41
C ASP A 282 1.89 38.45 16.46
N ASN A 283 1.50 37.22 16.83
CA ASN A 283 2.18 36.47 17.86
C ASN A 283 3.53 35.92 17.36
N GLN A 284 4.54 35.95 18.23
CA GLN A 284 5.86 35.41 17.91
C GLN A 284 5.93 33.91 18.18
N TYR A 285 5.95 33.13 17.10
CA TYR A 285 6.02 31.67 17.12
C TYR A 285 7.43 31.09 17.01
N ASN A 286 8.47 31.94 17.12
CA ASN A 286 9.87 31.50 17.04
C ASN A 286 10.49 31.15 18.40
N THR A 287 9.68 31.07 19.47
CA THR A 287 10.16 30.86 20.83
C THR A 287 10.14 29.38 21.22
N SER A 288 10.93 29.02 22.25
CA SER A 288 11.01 27.64 22.78
C SER A 288 9.75 27.19 23.52
N SER A 289 8.86 28.12 23.86
CA SER A 289 7.58 27.85 24.51
C SER A 289 6.56 28.90 24.10
N SER A 290 5.47 28.46 23.49
CA SER A 290 4.34 29.29 23.08
C SER A 290 3.11 28.98 23.93
N ALA A 291 2.39 30.01 24.37
CA ALA A 291 1.15 29.83 25.11
C ALA A 291 -0.06 29.82 24.16
N ILE A 292 -0.98 28.91 24.41
CA ILE A 292 -2.32 28.94 23.80
C ILE A 292 -3.22 29.77 24.73
N SER A 293 -3.73 30.88 24.22
CA SER A 293 -4.57 31.83 24.94
C SER A 293 -6.03 31.47 24.80
N VAL A 294 -6.65 31.09 25.92
CA VAL A 294 -8.09 30.79 26.00
C VAL A 294 -8.75 31.83 26.91
N SER A 295 -9.91 32.37 26.51
CA SER A 295 -10.67 33.28 27.36
C SER A 295 -11.21 32.52 28.58
N GLN A 296 -10.88 33.00 29.78
CA GLN A 296 -11.36 32.41 31.04
C GLN A 296 -12.89 32.49 31.20
N LEU A 297 -13.54 33.38 30.45
CA LEU A 297 -15.01 33.53 30.47
C LEU A 297 -15.69 32.57 29.50
N TYR A 298 -14.98 32.04 28.51
CA TYR A 298 -15.58 31.20 27.47
C TYR A 298 -16.29 29.95 28.02
N PRO A 299 -15.73 29.19 28.98
CA PRO A 299 -16.44 28.04 29.56
C PRO A 299 -17.78 28.43 30.20
N LYS A 300 -17.87 29.61 30.82
CA LYS A 300 -19.12 30.10 31.41
C LYS A 300 -20.15 30.47 30.35
N ILE A 301 -19.70 31.09 29.26
CA ILE A 301 -20.57 31.43 28.11
C ILE A 301 -21.11 30.14 27.48
N ALA A 302 -20.24 29.16 27.21
CA ALA A 302 -20.63 27.87 26.65
C ALA A 302 -21.59 27.09 27.57
N GLN A 303 -21.33 27.08 28.88
CA GLN A 303 -22.23 26.45 29.85
C GLN A 303 -23.60 27.13 29.85
N PHE A 304 -23.63 28.47 29.86
CA PHE A 304 -24.88 29.24 29.84
C PHE A 304 -25.67 28.98 28.56
N GLU A 305 -25.02 28.99 27.40
CA GLU A 305 -25.65 28.67 26.11
C GLU A 305 -26.22 27.25 26.06
N ALA A 306 -25.47 26.26 26.55
CA ALA A 306 -25.95 24.87 26.64
C ALA A 306 -27.19 24.72 27.54
N THR A 307 -27.24 25.47 28.65
CA THR A 307 -28.40 25.49 29.58
C THR A 307 -29.57 26.35 29.12
N LYS A 308 -29.36 27.23 28.12
CA LYS A 308 -30.44 28.07 27.57
C LYS A 308 -31.45 27.24 26.76
N ASN A 309 -31.10 26.01 26.41
CA ASN A 309 -32.01 25.11 25.71
C ASN A 309 -33.07 24.58 26.69
N ILE A 310 -34.32 25.01 26.50
CA ILE A 310 -35.42 24.75 27.45
C ILE A 310 -35.70 23.24 27.59
N GLU A 311 -35.43 22.46 26.55
CA GLU A 311 -35.57 21.00 26.58
C GLU A 311 -34.57 20.35 27.54
N ASN A 312 -33.31 20.79 27.54
CA ASN A 312 -32.30 20.32 28.48
C ASN A 312 -32.65 20.71 29.92
N ALA A 313 -33.19 21.91 30.12
CA ALA A 313 -33.67 22.36 31.43
C ALA A 313 -34.85 21.52 31.94
N ILE A 314 -35.83 21.20 31.07
CA ILE A 314 -36.97 20.34 31.40
C ILE A 314 -36.51 18.91 31.71
N GLN A 315 -35.56 18.35 30.93
CA GLN A 315 -35.01 17.03 31.20
C GLN A 315 -34.25 16.98 32.53
N GLY A 316 -33.41 17.98 32.82
CA GLY A 316 -32.68 18.07 34.08
C GLY A 316 -33.62 18.17 35.29
N LEU A 317 -34.70 18.95 35.19
CA LEU A 317 -35.72 19.05 36.24
C LEU A 317 -36.54 17.77 36.43
N ARG A 318 -36.70 16.95 35.40
CA ARG A 318 -37.40 15.65 35.48
C ARG A 318 -36.51 14.52 36.03
N GLN A 319 -35.20 14.72 36.04
CA GLN A 319 -34.21 13.74 36.53
C GLN A 319 -33.68 14.07 37.94
N MET A 320 -34.06 15.21 38.52
CA MET A 320 -33.94 15.49 39.96
C MET A 320 -35.09 14.83 40.74
#